data_AF-A0A7C6XIF9-F1
#
_entry.id   AF-A0A7C6XIF9-F1
#
_cell.length_a   1.000
_cell.length_b   1.000
_cell.length_c   1.000
_cell.angle_alpha   90.00
_cell.angle_beta   90.00
_cell.angle_gamma   90.00
#
_symmetry.space_group_name_H-M   'P 1'
#
loop_
_entity.id
_entity.type
_entity.pdbx_description
1 polymer ?
#
loop_
_entity_poly.entity_id
_entity_poly.type
_entity_poly.pdbx_seq_one_letter_code
_entity_poly.pdbx_strand_id
1 'polypeptide(L)'
;MPPERDEVEETIDEFLGERPRATYLAELRAALARRLEGTRAALEQSQDPQEQEKLRKEIAAMERQDEVLAREELITEFVEDSVRATVSWSLLKPEDDEGEA
;
A
#
# COMPACT_ATOMS: atom_id res chain seq x y z
N MET A 1 19.53 -13.69 -5.80
CA MET A 1 18.88 -12.52 -6.43
C MET A 1 19.99 -11.70 -7.08
N PRO A 2 19.78 -11.07 -8.25
CA PRO A 2 20.79 -10.17 -8.80
C PRO A 2 20.97 -8.96 -7.85
N PRO A 3 22.20 -8.50 -7.61
CA PRO A 3 22.52 -7.47 -6.61
C PRO A 3 21.78 -6.14 -6.84
N GLU A 4 21.52 -5.80 -8.09
CA GLU A 4 20.83 -4.56 -8.51
C GLU A 4 19.37 -4.46 -7.99
N ARG A 5 18.68 -5.59 -7.80
CA ARG A 5 17.32 -5.57 -7.23
C ARG A 5 17.33 -5.20 -5.76
N ASP A 6 18.36 -5.62 -5.03
CA ASP A 6 18.44 -5.42 -3.59
C ASP A 6 18.76 -3.93 -3.31
N GLU A 7 19.62 -3.29 -4.11
CA GLU A 7 19.93 -1.84 -4.01
C GLU A 7 18.72 -0.93 -4.30
N VAL A 8 17.90 -1.28 -5.30
CA VAL A 8 16.67 -0.53 -5.62
C VAL A 8 15.68 -0.63 -4.46
N GLU A 9 15.48 -1.81 -3.90
CA GLU A 9 14.54 -1.99 -2.79
C GLU A 9 15.04 -1.29 -1.52
N GLU A 10 16.34 -1.29 -1.22
CA GLU A 10 16.91 -0.49 -0.11
C GLU A 10 16.68 1.01 -0.29
N THR A 11 16.85 1.52 -1.52
CA THR A 11 16.60 2.95 -1.83
C THR A 11 15.14 3.33 -1.61
N ILE A 12 14.21 2.41 -1.91
CA ILE A 12 12.79 2.64 -1.66
C ILE A 12 12.51 2.67 -0.15
N ASP A 13 13.11 1.77 0.65
CA ASP A 13 12.97 1.80 2.11
C ASP A 13 13.52 3.10 2.70
N GLU A 14 14.67 3.57 2.23
CA GLU A 14 15.23 4.86 2.65
C GLU A 14 14.30 6.02 2.31
N PHE A 15 13.74 6.04 1.10
CA PHE A 15 12.84 7.10 0.66
C PHE A 15 11.51 7.11 1.44
N LEU A 16 10.95 5.94 1.74
CA LEU A 16 9.72 5.81 2.50
C LEU A 16 9.93 6.08 4.00
N GLY A 17 11.13 5.82 4.52
CA GLY A 17 11.48 5.98 5.92
C GLY A 17 10.60 5.10 6.82
N GLU A 18 9.83 5.72 7.72
CA GLU A 18 8.91 5.00 8.61
C GLU A 18 7.55 4.65 7.96
N ARG A 19 7.33 5.05 6.70
CA ARG A 19 6.06 4.80 6.01
C ARG A 19 6.00 3.36 5.51
N PRO A 20 4.83 2.71 5.58
CA PRO A 20 4.68 1.35 5.10
C PRO A 20 4.82 1.28 3.58
N ARG A 21 5.33 0.14 3.10
CA ARG A 21 5.30 -0.26 1.69
C ARG A 21 3.87 -0.39 1.18
N ALA A 22 3.69 -0.20 -0.13
CA ALA A 22 2.39 -0.40 -0.80
C ALA A 22 1.87 -1.83 -0.59
N THR A 23 2.78 -2.82 -0.61
CA THR A 23 2.45 -4.23 -0.34
C THR A 23 1.86 -4.45 1.05
N TYR A 24 2.40 -3.80 2.08
CA TYR A 24 1.86 -3.89 3.44
C TYR A 24 0.49 -3.21 3.56
N LEU A 25 0.30 -2.07 2.89
CA LEU A 25 -1.01 -1.42 2.81
C LEU A 25 -2.06 -2.33 2.15
N ALA A 26 -1.69 -3.03 1.08
CA ALA A 26 -2.55 -4.01 0.42
C ALA A 26 -2.92 -5.19 1.36
N GLU A 27 -1.98 -5.67 2.17
CA GLU A 27 -2.24 -6.70 3.19
C GLU A 27 -3.23 -6.21 4.26
N LEU A 28 -3.08 -4.98 4.75
CA LEU A 28 -4.00 -4.37 5.70
C LEU A 28 -5.41 -4.26 5.11
N ARG A 29 -5.53 -3.85 3.84
CA ARG A 29 -6.82 -3.81 3.13
C ARG A 29 -7.45 -5.18 2.99
N ALA A 30 -6.66 -6.19 2.64
CA ALA A 30 -7.16 -7.57 2.54
C ALA A 30 -7.68 -8.08 3.90
N ALA A 31 -7.01 -7.75 4.99
CA ALA A 31 -7.46 -8.09 6.34
C ALA A 31 -8.76 -7.35 6.71
N LEU A 32 -8.85 -6.05 6.39
CA LEU A 32 -10.04 -5.23 6.62
C LEU A 32 -11.24 -5.73 5.80
N ALA A 33 -11.03 -6.12 4.55
CA ALA A 33 -12.05 -6.67 3.66
C ALA A 33 -12.66 -7.97 4.23
N ARG A 34 -11.84 -8.89 4.74
CA ARG A 34 -12.33 -10.11 5.40
C ARG A 34 -13.17 -9.80 6.64
N ARG A 35 -12.76 -8.78 7.42
CA ARG A 35 -13.53 -8.33 8.58
C ARG A 35 -14.87 -7.73 8.17
N LEU A 36 -14.88 -6.88 7.14
CA LEU A 36 -16.09 -6.30 6.57
C LEU A 36 -17.08 -7.37 6.10
N GLU A 37 -16.60 -8.40 5.41
CA GLU A 37 -17.41 -9.54 4.99
C GLU A 37 -18.05 -10.24 6.19
N GLY A 38 -17.26 -10.54 7.23
CA GLY A 38 -17.77 -11.14 8.47
C GLY A 38 -18.82 -10.28 9.18
N THR A 39 -18.59 -8.97 9.26
CA THR A 39 -19.54 -8.04 9.89
C THR A 39 -20.82 -7.87 9.07
N ARG A 40 -20.75 -7.89 7.74
CA ARG A 40 -21.92 -7.88 6.85
C ARG A 40 -22.75 -9.16 7.02
N ALA A 41 -22.10 -10.32 7.07
CA ALA A 41 -22.79 -11.58 7.33
C ALA A 41 -23.46 -11.60 8.73
N ALA A 42 -22.81 -11.03 9.75
CA ALA A 42 -23.40 -10.87 11.07
C ALA A 42 -24.63 -9.94 11.07
N LEU A 43 -24.59 -8.85 10.29
CA LEU A 43 -25.72 -7.94 10.15
C LEU A 43 -26.93 -8.63 9.51
N GLU A 44 -26.71 -9.45 8.48
CA GLU A 44 -27.78 -10.21 7.81
C GLU A 44 -28.43 -11.25 8.73
N GLN A 45 -27.67 -11.82 9.65
CA GLN A 45 -28.15 -12.83 10.61
C GLN A 45 -28.79 -12.22 11.86
N SER A 46 -28.52 -10.95 12.16
CA SER A 46 -29.01 -10.30 13.37
C SER A 46 -30.50 -9.94 13.26
N GLN A 47 -31.28 -10.34 14.27
CA GLN A 47 -32.70 -9.97 14.41
C GLN A 47 -32.92 -8.81 15.39
N ASP A 48 -31.89 -8.39 16.12
CA ASP A 48 -31.96 -7.31 17.10
C ASP A 48 -31.71 -5.95 16.42
N PRO A 49 -32.68 -5.02 16.43
CA PRO A 49 -32.50 -3.69 15.86
C PRO A 49 -31.31 -2.90 16.44
N GLN A 50 -31.01 -3.05 17.72
CA GLN A 50 -29.90 -2.34 18.36
C GLN A 50 -28.54 -2.87 17.85
N GLU A 51 -28.41 -4.19 17.77
CA GLU A 51 -27.22 -4.84 17.22
C GLU A 51 -27.06 -4.53 15.73
N GLN A 52 -28.15 -4.50 14.96
CA GLN A 52 -28.09 -4.08 13.55
C GLN A 52 -27.59 -2.64 13.39
N GLU A 53 -28.04 -1.70 14.24
CA GLU A 53 -27.56 -0.32 14.19
C GLU A 53 -26.06 -0.23 14.50
N LYS A 54 -25.59 -0.98 15.50
CA LYS A 54 -24.17 -1.06 15.85
C LYS A 54 -23.34 -1.62 14.69
N LEU A 55 -23.75 -2.74 14.12
CA LEU A 55 -23.05 -3.37 12.99
C LEU A 55 -23.01 -2.45 11.76
N ARG A 56 -24.08 -1.71 11.46
CA ARG A 56 -24.08 -0.70 10.38
C ARG A 56 -23.05 0.40 10.62
N LYS A 57 -22.92 0.89 11.86
CA LYS A 57 -21.90 1.89 12.22
C LYS A 57 -20.49 1.34 12.06
N GLU A 58 -20.25 0.09 12.47
CA GLU A 58 -18.96 -0.57 12.30
C GLU A 58 -18.60 -0.76 10.82
N ILE A 59 -19.56 -1.21 10.00
CA ILE A 59 -19.38 -1.34 8.53
C ILE A 59 -19.00 0.02 7.93
N ALA A 60 -19.78 1.07 8.21
CA ALA A 60 -19.51 2.39 7.67
C ALA A 60 -18.15 2.96 8.11
N ALA A 61 -17.69 2.64 9.33
CA ALA A 61 -16.37 3.04 9.81
C ALA A 61 -15.26 2.29 9.05
N MET A 62 -15.40 0.98 8.86
CA MET A 62 -14.44 0.16 8.14
C MET A 62 -14.38 0.49 6.65
N GLU A 63 -15.51 0.82 6.01
CA GLU A 63 -15.54 1.28 4.61
C GLU A 63 -14.72 2.56 4.42
N ARG A 64 -14.83 3.52 5.35
CA ARG A 64 -13.98 4.72 5.33
C ARG A 64 -12.51 4.40 5.53
N GLN A 65 -12.18 3.44 6.38
CA GLN A 65 -10.80 2.99 6.58
C GLN A 65 -10.24 2.35 5.30
N ASP A 66 -11.02 1.53 4.60
CA ASP A 66 -10.60 0.94 3.33
C ASP A 66 -10.35 2.02 2.26
N GLU A 67 -11.21 3.04 2.17
CA GLU A 67 -10.99 4.17 1.25
C GLU A 67 -9.69 4.93 1.52
N VAL A 68 -9.35 5.15 2.80
CA VAL A 68 -8.08 5.80 3.18
C VAL A 68 -6.91 4.91 2.82
N LEU A 69 -6.94 3.63 3.20
CA LEU A 69 -5.86 2.70 2.90
C LEU A 69 -5.66 2.53 1.38
N ALA A 70 -6.75 2.49 0.60
CA ALA A 70 -6.68 2.41 -0.86
C ALA A 70 -5.96 3.61 -1.47
N ARG A 71 -6.22 4.81 -0.92
CA ARG A 71 -5.55 6.03 -1.37
C ARG A 71 -4.08 6.03 -0.98
N GLU A 72 -3.76 5.62 0.24
CA GLU A 72 -2.38 5.52 0.71
C GLU A 72 -1.59 4.50 -0.10
N GLU A 73 -2.17 3.33 -0.37
CA GLU A 73 -1.59 2.28 -1.21
C GLU A 73 -1.21 2.82 -2.59
N LEU A 74 -2.14 3.50 -3.28
CA LEU A 74 -1.90 4.09 -4.60
C LEU A 74 -0.80 5.17 -4.59
N ILE A 75 -0.80 6.02 -3.55
CA ILE A 75 0.23 7.06 -3.42
C ILE A 75 1.60 6.42 -3.19
N THR A 76 1.67 5.43 -2.30
CA THR A 76 2.92 4.73 -2.01
C THR A 76 3.40 3.96 -3.23
N GLU A 77 2.55 3.20 -3.91
CA GLU A 77 2.89 2.49 -5.15
C GLU A 77 3.49 3.43 -6.19
N PHE A 78 2.85 4.59 -6.42
CA PHE A 78 3.38 5.61 -7.31
C PHE A 78 4.77 6.11 -6.90
N VAL A 79 5.00 6.31 -5.61
CA VAL A 79 6.31 6.74 -5.08
C VAL A 79 7.35 5.65 -5.31
N GLU A 80 7.04 4.40 -4.95
CA GLU A 80 7.95 3.28 -5.14
C GLU A 80 8.32 3.11 -6.63
N ASP A 81 7.34 3.17 -7.52
CA ASP A 81 7.56 3.06 -8.96
C ASP A 81 8.39 4.22 -9.53
N SER A 82 8.21 5.42 -9.00
CA SER A 82 9.02 6.59 -9.37
C SER A 82 10.48 6.43 -8.96
N VAL A 83 10.74 5.86 -7.78
CA VAL A 83 12.10 5.52 -7.33
C VAL A 83 12.70 4.45 -8.23
N ARG A 84 11.97 3.35 -8.49
CA ARG A 84 12.42 2.27 -9.39
C ARG A 84 12.78 2.80 -10.78
N ALA A 85 11.95 3.67 -11.35
CA ALA A 85 12.20 4.28 -12.65
C ALA A 85 13.45 5.18 -12.64
N THR A 86 13.65 5.95 -11.57
CA THR A 86 14.79 6.86 -11.43
C THR A 86 16.11 6.10 -11.30
N VAL A 87 16.17 5.07 -10.44
CA VAL A 87 17.37 4.24 -10.28
C VAL A 87 17.68 3.49 -11.57
N SER A 88 16.66 2.91 -12.22
CA SER A 88 16.84 2.23 -13.51
C SER A 88 17.37 3.18 -14.60
N TRP A 89 16.92 4.43 -14.63
CA TRP A 89 17.43 5.43 -15.57
C TRP A 89 18.88 5.84 -15.28
N SER A 90 19.25 5.99 -14.01
CA SER A 90 20.63 6.26 -13.59
C SER A 90 21.58 5.12 -13.98
N LEU A 91 21.15 3.87 -13.86
CA LEU A 91 21.95 2.70 -14.27
C LEU A 91 22.10 2.57 -15.80
N LEU A 92 21.16 3.14 -16.57
CA LEU A 92 21.19 3.14 -18.05
C LEU A 92 22.01 4.28 -18.65
N LYS A 93 22.39 5.29 -17.86
CA LYS A 93 23.35 6.31 -18.31
C LYS A 93 24.76 5.74 -18.16
N PRO A 94 25.50 5.50 -19.26
CA PRO A 94 26.93 5.31 -19.14
C PRO A 94 27.49 6.59 -18.50
N GLU A 95 28.38 6.45 -17.52
CA GLU A 95 29.19 7.55 -17.04
C GLU A 95 29.75 8.24 -18.28
N ASP A 96 29.41 9.52 -18.48
CA ASP A 96 29.98 10.31 -19.56
C ASP A 96 31.50 10.25 -19.35
N ASP A 97 32.17 9.54 -20.27
CA ASP A 97 33.61 9.44 -20.42
C ASP A 97 34.19 10.83 -20.12
N GLU A 98 35.03 10.92 -19.09
CA GLU A 98 35.91 12.06 -18.86
C GLU A 98 36.86 12.15 -20.06
N GLY A 99 36.35 12.67 -21.17
CA GLY A 99 37.10 12.95 -22.37
C GLY A 99 37.93 14.19 -22.15
N GLU A 100 39.17 13.97 -21.70
CA GLU A 100 40.30 14.90 -21.86
C GLU A 100 40.25 15.62 -23.22
N ALA A 101 40.26 16.95 -23.18
CA ALA A 101 40.86 17.81 -24.22
C ALA A 101 41.18 19.20 -23.66
#